data_AF-A0A1B2EAA2-F1
#
_entry.id   AF-A0A1B2EAA2-F1
#
_cell.length_a   1.000
_cell.length_b   1.000
_cell.length_c   1.000
_cell.angle_alpha   90.00
_cell.angle_beta   90.00
_cell.angle_gamma   90.00
#
_symmetry.space_group_name_H-M   'P 1'
#
loop_
_entity.id
_entity.type
_entity.pdbx_description
1 polymer ?
#
loop_
_entity_poly.entity_id
_entity_poly.type
_entity_poly.pdbx_seq_one_letter_code
_entity_poly.pdbx_strand_id
1 'polypeptide(L)'
;MATIYVSTTGSDSGSGASGSPVKSITKAAQLAQAGDTVLVAAGTYKGTVSIATNGTASGQITFKPVDGAKVVIDGAGTPANTDLVVISGDYITFQGFEVVNATRTGIGLWGSHDSKVLDNNVHDSFRAGIYAGYSSPGVSYNNVIDGNEVWRNVKENMSRTWSGGWAQGISLAMSDNSTISNNNVYDNWGEGVGAMFTKGAKITGNTVYDSYSVGVYLDNAQDAVVQYNTVSHSYDTAFYRGGKPAAGIQICNENGDRMLPSSGIVITNNVLAGVGDVHYSTYGANTGLINSTISPNTVQSSPIPAPTPGPTPTPTPTPGDDPVVAADDSYGATEDVVLSVDATKGVLANDSAPDGGKAAVAGTFATAQGGSVKLNADGSFVYTPKANFFGTDSFSYTAKDTDGDTDTGTVTFKVADVVDTTPTPTPTPTPSPRPTTTKTINGTTSANDLMGTSGNDLIDGKSGNDTLWGMNGSDVLIGGSGKDTFVFASAGSNALKLGSNNVDVVVDFNPADDTIQLGDAVFTKLAAGSLSSSAFVTGTKALDSSDRIIYNKQTGDLSYDADGTGSTAAVKFAVIENKAALTAADFYII
;
A
#
# COMPACT_ATOMS: atom_id res chain seq x y z
N MET A 1 13.35 -13.18 -24.76
CA MET A 1 11.88 -13.12 -24.68
C MET A 1 11.33 -13.42 -26.07
N ALA A 2 10.84 -14.63 -26.24
CA ALA A 2 10.14 -15.09 -27.42
C ALA A 2 8.67 -15.33 -27.09
N THR A 3 7.84 -15.34 -28.13
CA THR A 3 6.44 -15.70 -28.03
C THR A 3 6.23 -17.11 -28.58
N ILE A 4 5.63 -17.98 -27.77
CA ILE A 4 5.28 -19.36 -28.14
C ILE A 4 3.77 -19.43 -28.35
N TYR A 5 3.35 -19.92 -29.51
CA TYR A 5 1.95 -19.95 -29.92
C TYR A 5 1.35 -21.35 -29.74
N VAL A 6 0.16 -21.40 -29.13
CA VAL A 6 -0.61 -22.62 -28.90
C VAL A 6 -1.95 -22.53 -29.61
N SER A 7 -2.36 -23.58 -30.33
CA SER A 7 -3.65 -23.64 -31.03
C SER A 7 -4.22 -25.05 -31.03
N THR A 8 -5.55 -25.18 -30.90
CA THR A 8 -6.24 -26.48 -30.97
C THR A 8 -6.02 -27.22 -32.31
N THR A 9 -5.71 -26.48 -33.38
CA THR A 9 -5.36 -27.01 -34.71
C THR A 9 -3.85 -27.16 -34.93
N GLY A 10 -3.02 -26.85 -33.93
CA GLY A 10 -1.56 -26.98 -33.99
C GLY A 10 -1.07 -28.43 -33.90
N SER A 11 0.25 -28.60 -33.79
CA SER A 11 0.91 -29.89 -33.60
C SER A 11 2.02 -29.80 -32.55
N ASP A 12 2.09 -30.76 -31.62
CA ASP A 12 3.17 -30.80 -30.62
C ASP A 12 4.54 -31.19 -31.19
N SER A 13 4.60 -31.54 -32.47
CA SER A 13 5.84 -31.61 -33.24
C SER A 13 6.27 -30.25 -33.81
N GLY A 14 5.44 -29.21 -33.66
CA GLY A 14 5.70 -27.85 -34.13
C GLY A 14 6.75 -27.13 -33.30
N SER A 15 7.26 -26.02 -33.83
CA SER A 15 8.30 -25.22 -33.17
C SER A 15 7.75 -24.24 -32.13
N GLY A 16 6.43 -23.99 -32.12
CA GLY A 16 5.82 -22.96 -31.29
C GLY A 16 5.88 -21.55 -31.89
N ALA A 17 6.39 -21.40 -33.12
CA ALA A 17 6.31 -20.15 -33.86
C ALA A 17 4.88 -19.88 -34.37
N SER A 18 4.54 -18.64 -34.70
CA SER A 18 3.19 -18.27 -35.17
C SER A 18 2.73 -19.06 -36.40
N GLY A 19 3.65 -19.38 -37.32
CA GLY A 19 3.39 -20.23 -38.49
C GLY A 19 3.43 -21.74 -38.23
N SER A 20 3.79 -22.17 -37.02
CA SER A 20 3.88 -23.58 -36.61
C SER A 20 3.56 -23.74 -35.11
N PRO A 21 2.33 -23.40 -34.68
CA PRO A 21 1.95 -23.41 -33.28
C PRO A 21 1.91 -24.83 -32.74
N VAL A 22 2.24 -24.98 -31.45
CA VAL A 22 2.08 -26.25 -30.75
C VAL A 22 0.61 -26.50 -30.40
N LYS A 23 0.26 -27.77 -30.17
CA LYS A 23 -1.14 -28.15 -29.91
C LYS A 23 -1.51 -28.00 -28.44
N SER A 24 -0.59 -28.33 -27.54
CA SER A 24 -0.83 -28.37 -26.09
C SER A 24 -0.04 -27.29 -25.36
N ILE A 25 -0.65 -26.78 -24.28
CA ILE A 25 -0.02 -25.83 -23.36
C ILE A 25 1.19 -26.49 -22.68
N THR A 26 1.09 -27.78 -22.33
CA THR A 26 2.22 -28.57 -21.79
C THR A 26 3.41 -28.58 -22.74
N LYS A 27 3.19 -28.75 -24.04
CA LYS A 27 4.30 -28.71 -25.00
C LYS A 27 4.91 -27.31 -25.09
N ALA A 28 4.10 -26.26 -25.03
CA ALA A 28 4.60 -24.89 -24.98
C ALA A 28 5.44 -24.63 -23.73
N ALA A 29 5.01 -25.11 -22.56
CA ALA A 29 5.77 -25.02 -21.32
C ALA A 29 7.13 -25.70 -21.40
N GLN A 30 7.25 -26.82 -22.13
CA GLN A 30 8.54 -27.49 -22.36
C GLN A 30 9.48 -26.71 -23.28
N LEU A 31 8.95 -25.83 -24.13
CA LEU A 31 9.73 -25.00 -25.05
C LEU A 31 10.12 -23.66 -24.42
N ALA A 32 9.32 -23.17 -23.48
CA ALA A 32 9.48 -21.85 -22.87
C ALA A 32 10.76 -21.72 -22.05
N GLN A 33 11.39 -20.56 -22.20
CA GLN A 33 12.53 -20.10 -21.41
C GLN A 33 12.13 -18.88 -20.56
N ALA A 34 12.92 -18.55 -19.55
CA ALA A 34 12.69 -17.40 -18.69
C ALA A 34 12.47 -16.10 -19.51
N GLY A 35 11.39 -15.39 -19.20
CA GLY A 35 10.96 -14.16 -19.88
C GLY A 35 10.13 -14.40 -21.14
N ASP A 36 9.83 -15.65 -21.51
CA ASP A 36 8.97 -15.94 -22.65
C ASP A 36 7.48 -15.80 -22.32
N THR A 37 6.69 -15.56 -23.36
CA THR A 37 5.22 -15.55 -23.29
C THR A 37 4.66 -16.69 -24.12
N VAL A 38 3.78 -17.50 -23.53
CA VAL A 38 2.97 -18.51 -24.19
C VAL A 38 1.59 -17.93 -24.47
N LEU A 39 1.29 -17.66 -25.74
CA LEU A 39 -0.01 -17.17 -26.21
C LEU A 39 -0.90 -18.31 -26.69
N VAL A 40 -2.07 -18.44 -26.09
CA VAL A 40 -3.01 -19.54 -26.36
C VAL A 40 -4.22 -19.02 -27.14
N ALA A 41 -4.40 -19.54 -28.35
CA ALA A 41 -5.53 -19.19 -29.20
C ALA A 41 -6.87 -19.70 -28.63
N ALA A 42 -7.97 -19.07 -29.01
CA ALA A 42 -9.31 -19.45 -28.57
C ALA A 42 -9.61 -20.94 -28.84
N GLY A 43 -10.30 -21.57 -27.90
CA GLY A 43 -10.76 -22.95 -28.05
C GLY A 43 -10.83 -23.73 -26.75
N THR A 44 -11.28 -24.98 -26.86
CA THR A 44 -11.33 -25.92 -25.74
C THR A 44 -10.15 -26.90 -25.84
N TYR A 45 -9.30 -26.86 -24.83
CA TYR A 45 -8.14 -27.73 -24.66
C TYR A 45 -8.51 -28.85 -23.70
N LYS A 46 -8.33 -30.09 -24.15
CA LYS A 46 -8.63 -31.30 -23.37
C LYS A 46 -7.36 -31.93 -22.84
N GLY A 47 -7.45 -32.53 -21.67
CA GLY A 47 -6.31 -33.17 -21.01
C GLY A 47 -5.62 -32.27 -19.99
N THR A 48 -4.58 -32.78 -19.36
CA THR A 48 -3.87 -32.07 -18.29
C THR A 48 -2.81 -31.12 -18.83
N VAL A 49 -2.57 -30.04 -18.08
CA VAL A 49 -1.51 -29.06 -18.33
C VAL A 49 -0.43 -29.22 -17.27
N SER A 50 0.82 -29.37 -17.67
CA SER A 50 1.96 -29.45 -16.77
C SER A 50 3.01 -28.40 -17.12
N ILE A 51 3.35 -27.56 -16.14
CA ILE A 51 4.29 -26.46 -16.23
C ILE A 51 5.37 -26.68 -15.17
N ALA A 52 6.48 -27.29 -15.59
CA ALA A 52 7.62 -27.61 -14.74
C ALA A 52 8.90 -26.82 -15.10
N THR A 53 8.82 -25.99 -16.14
CA THR A 53 9.92 -25.06 -16.50
C THR A 53 9.95 -23.90 -15.51
N ASN A 54 11.12 -23.30 -15.30
CA ASN A 54 11.29 -22.18 -14.38
C ASN A 54 11.53 -20.90 -15.16
N GLY A 55 10.85 -19.83 -14.74
CA GLY A 55 11.28 -18.47 -15.03
C GLY A 55 12.40 -18.01 -14.09
N THR A 56 12.60 -16.71 -14.04
CA THR A 56 13.48 -16.05 -13.07
C THR A 56 12.81 -14.79 -12.52
N ALA A 57 13.36 -14.22 -11.44
CA ALA A 57 12.87 -12.97 -10.86
C ALA A 57 12.79 -11.81 -11.86
N SER A 58 13.70 -11.75 -12.84
CA SER A 58 13.73 -10.73 -13.90
C SER A 58 13.09 -11.17 -15.22
N GLY A 59 12.59 -12.42 -15.29
CA GLY A 59 12.10 -13.05 -16.51
C GLY A 59 11.11 -14.15 -16.18
N GLN A 60 9.92 -13.76 -15.74
CA GLN A 60 8.83 -14.72 -15.51
C GLN A 60 8.37 -15.33 -16.84
N ILE A 61 7.88 -16.57 -16.80
CA ILE A 61 7.23 -17.18 -17.97
C ILE A 61 5.73 -16.94 -17.84
N THR A 62 5.15 -16.28 -18.84
CA THR A 62 3.74 -15.89 -18.82
C THR A 62 2.93 -16.77 -19.75
N PHE A 63 1.88 -17.40 -19.23
CA PHE A 63 0.89 -18.14 -19.99
C PHE A 63 -0.39 -17.33 -20.00
N LYS A 64 -0.85 -16.91 -21.18
CA LYS A 64 -2.11 -16.18 -21.33
C LYS A 64 -2.83 -16.52 -22.64
N PRO A 65 -4.16 -16.35 -22.70
CA PRO A 65 -4.87 -16.30 -23.97
C PRO A 65 -4.31 -15.20 -24.89
N VAL A 66 -4.52 -15.36 -26.18
CA VAL A 66 -4.50 -14.21 -27.11
C VAL A 66 -5.55 -13.21 -26.66
N ASP A 67 -5.29 -11.91 -26.77
CA ASP A 67 -6.19 -10.89 -26.26
C ASP A 67 -7.61 -11.03 -26.86
N GLY A 68 -8.63 -11.00 -26.00
CA GLY A 68 -10.03 -11.25 -26.35
C GLY A 68 -10.40 -12.72 -26.63
N ALA A 69 -9.45 -13.65 -26.61
CA ALA A 69 -9.71 -15.07 -26.85
C ALA A 69 -10.29 -15.76 -25.60
N LYS A 70 -11.36 -16.52 -25.79
CA LYS A 70 -11.86 -17.44 -24.77
C LYS A 70 -11.12 -18.79 -24.88
N VAL A 71 -10.36 -19.13 -23.84
CA VAL A 71 -9.64 -20.41 -23.73
C VAL A 71 -10.19 -21.21 -22.57
N VAL A 72 -10.68 -22.42 -22.87
CA VAL A 72 -11.22 -23.35 -21.88
C VAL A 72 -10.30 -24.56 -21.76
N ILE A 73 -9.78 -24.82 -20.57
CA ILE A 73 -9.06 -26.05 -20.21
C ILE A 73 -10.08 -26.95 -19.51
N ASP A 74 -10.52 -28.00 -20.21
CA ASP A 74 -11.59 -28.87 -19.73
C ASP A 74 -11.06 -30.26 -19.39
N GLY A 75 -11.14 -30.58 -18.09
CA GLY A 75 -10.70 -31.83 -17.48
C GLY A 75 -11.65 -33.00 -17.65
N ALA A 76 -12.80 -32.82 -18.32
CA ALA A 76 -13.74 -33.91 -18.58
C ALA A 76 -13.05 -35.07 -19.32
N GLY A 77 -13.07 -36.25 -18.69
CA GLY A 77 -12.45 -37.46 -19.21
C GLY A 77 -10.98 -37.66 -18.84
N THR A 78 -10.38 -36.75 -18.05
CA THR A 78 -9.06 -37.01 -17.43
C THR A 78 -9.15 -38.15 -16.40
N PRO A 79 -8.05 -38.86 -16.09
CA PRO A 79 -8.06 -39.90 -15.06
C PRO A 79 -8.56 -39.36 -13.72
N ALA A 80 -9.24 -40.19 -12.93
CA ALA A 80 -9.71 -39.79 -11.60
C ALA A 80 -8.55 -39.31 -10.70
N ASN A 81 -8.84 -38.40 -9.77
CA ASN A 81 -7.86 -37.89 -8.80
C ASN A 81 -6.65 -37.17 -9.45
N THR A 82 -6.87 -36.49 -10.58
CA THR A 82 -5.82 -35.77 -11.32
C THR A 82 -6.05 -34.26 -11.28
N ASP A 83 -5.01 -33.52 -10.91
CA ASP A 83 -5.03 -32.06 -10.99
C ASP A 83 -4.94 -31.63 -12.46
N LEU A 84 -5.80 -30.68 -12.86
CA LEU A 84 -5.98 -30.36 -14.27
C LEU A 84 -4.84 -29.49 -14.80
N VAL A 85 -4.48 -28.44 -14.06
CA VAL A 85 -3.28 -27.61 -14.32
C VAL A 85 -2.32 -27.80 -13.15
N VAL A 86 -1.10 -28.26 -13.43
CA VAL A 86 -0.04 -28.46 -12.43
C VAL A 86 1.12 -27.54 -12.76
N ILE A 87 1.36 -26.58 -11.87
CA ILE A 87 2.48 -25.64 -11.91
C ILE A 87 3.45 -26.09 -10.82
N SER A 88 4.57 -26.68 -11.22
CA SER A 88 5.66 -27.06 -10.30
C SER A 88 6.95 -26.29 -10.54
N GLY A 89 6.95 -25.44 -11.58
CA GLY A 89 8.04 -24.52 -11.84
C GLY A 89 7.82 -23.16 -11.16
N ASP A 90 8.91 -22.43 -10.97
CA ASP A 90 8.95 -21.15 -10.26
C ASP A 90 8.88 -19.97 -11.23
N TYR A 91 8.49 -18.80 -10.72
CA TYR A 91 8.37 -17.57 -11.52
C TYR A 91 7.46 -17.71 -12.75
N ILE A 92 6.32 -18.39 -12.55
CA ILE A 92 5.30 -18.61 -13.58
C ILE A 92 4.14 -17.66 -13.36
N THR A 93 3.70 -16.97 -14.40
CA THR A 93 2.40 -16.28 -14.41
C THR A 93 1.43 -17.06 -15.28
N PHE A 94 0.31 -17.50 -14.71
CA PHE A 94 -0.76 -18.23 -15.40
C PHE A 94 -2.06 -17.45 -15.30
N GLN A 95 -2.53 -16.89 -16.42
CA GLN A 95 -3.60 -15.88 -16.38
C GLN A 95 -4.68 -16.03 -17.45
N GLY A 96 -5.91 -15.66 -17.11
CA GLY A 96 -7.00 -15.45 -18.07
C GLY A 96 -7.69 -16.71 -18.60
N PHE A 97 -7.50 -17.88 -17.99
CA PHE A 97 -8.07 -19.14 -18.48
C PHE A 97 -9.39 -19.49 -17.80
N GLU A 98 -10.32 -20.13 -18.53
CA GLU A 98 -11.39 -20.92 -17.92
C GLU A 98 -10.89 -22.34 -17.68
N VAL A 99 -10.91 -22.80 -16.43
CA VAL A 99 -10.44 -24.12 -16.00
C VAL A 99 -11.62 -24.86 -15.37
N VAL A 100 -12.04 -25.96 -15.99
CA VAL A 100 -13.32 -26.60 -15.69
C VAL A 100 -13.24 -28.12 -15.61
N ASN A 101 -14.11 -28.74 -14.80
CA ASN A 101 -14.31 -30.19 -14.69
C ASN A 101 -13.05 -30.98 -14.29
N ALA A 102 -12.20 -30.42 -13.43
CA ALA A 102 -11.07 -31.16 -12.91
C ALA A 102 -11.52 -32.36 -12.06
N THR A 103 -10.87 -33.51 -12.21
CA THR A 103 -11.18 -34.73 -11.44
C THR A 103 -10.52 -34.73 -10.06
N ARG A 104 -9.73 -33.69 -9.75
CA ARG A 104 -9.20 -33.36 -8.42
C ARG A 104 -9.15 -31.84 -8.25
N THR A 105 -8.00 -31.19 -8.34
CA THR A 105 -7.86 -29.73 -8.25
C THR A 105 -7.88 -29.09 -9.64
N GLY A 106 -8.49 -27.91 -9.77
CA GLY A 106 -8.46 -27.10 -11.00
C GLY A 106 -7.04 -26.65 -11.35
N ILE A 107 -6.48 -25.75 -10.55
CA ILE A 107 -5.11 -25.23 -10.69
C ILE A 107 -4.31 -25.55 -9.42
N GLY A 108 -3.22 -26.29 -9.55
CA GLY A 108 -2.34 -26.65 -8.45
C GLY A 108 -0.93 -26.10 -8.62
N LEU A 109 -0.52 -25.20 -7.73
CA LEU A 109 0.86 -24.77 -7.52
C LEU A 109 1.53 -25.74 -6.53
N TRP A 110 2.26 -26.72 -7.08
CA TRP A 110 2.84 -27.83 -6.34
C TRP A 110 4.32 -27.60 -6.08
N GLY A 111 4.63 -27.07 -4.90
CA GLY A 111 6.00 -26.81 -4.47
C GLY A 111 6.67 -25.64 -5.20
N SER A 112 5.92 -24.88 -6.00
CA SER A 112 6.44 -23.69 -6.68
C SER A 112 6.57 -22.52 -5.72
N HIS A 113 7.38 -21.55 -6.11
CA HIS A 113 7.46 -20.25 -5.48
C HIS A 113 7.49 -19.08 -6.49
N ASP A 114 7.23 -17.88 -5.96
CA ASP A 114 7.22 -16.61 -6.70
C ASP A 114 6.36 -16.67 -7.99
N SER A 115 5.31 -17.50 -7.98
CA SER A 115 4.43 -17.75 -9.12
C SER A 115 3.04 -17.15 -8.89
N LYS A 116 2.33 -16.85 -9.98
CA LYS A 116 1.09 -16.09 -10.01
C LYS A 116 -0.01 -16.83 -10.77
N VAL A 117 -1.21 -16.85 -10.20
CA VAL A 117 -2.44 -17.31 -10.84
C VAL A 117 -3.43 -16.13 -10.83
N LEU A 118 -3.65 -15.56 -12.02
CA LEU A 118 -4.31 -14.26 -12.17
C LEU A 118 -5.55 -14.35 -13.06
N ASP A 119 -6.68 -13.76 -12.65
CA ASP A 119 -7.83 -13.52 -13.53
C ASP A 119 -8.38 -14.78 -14.24
N ASN A 120 -8.32 -15.93 -13.57
CA ASN A 120 -8.85 -17.18 -14.11
C ASN A 120 -10.27 -17.44 -13.60
N ASN A 121 -11.04 -18.15 -14.41
CA ASN A 121 -12.34 -18.70 -14.04
C ASN A 121 -12.17 -20.18 -13.70
N VAL A 122 -12.26 -20.57 -12.44
CA VAL A 122 -11.97 -21.94 -12.00
C VAL A 122 -13.18 -22.57 -11.33
N HIS A 123 -13.78 -23.56 -11.98
CA HIS A 123 -15.03 -24.12 -11.50
C HIS A 123 -15.25 -25.60 -11.80
N ASP A 124 -16.25 -26.17 -11.13
CA ASP A 124 -16.64 -27.56 -11.28
C ASP A 124 -15.53 -28.59 -10.97
N SER A 125 -14.54 -28.22 -10.15
CA SER A 125 -13.47 -29.14 -9.73
C SER A 125 -13.95 -30.11 -8.65
N PHE A 126 -13.45 -31.34 -8.68
CA PHE A 126 -13.80 -32.37 -7.70
C PHE A 126 -13.38 -32.01 -6.26
N ARG A 127 -12.21 -31.37 -6.11
CA ARG A 127 -11.67 -30.83 -4.85
C ARG A 127 -11.49 -29.31 -4.98
N ALA A 128 -10.37 -28.76 -4.50
CA ALA A 128 -10.10 -27.32 -4.55
C ALA A 128 -10.20 -26.77 -5.98
N GLY A 129 -10.63 -25.51 -6.11
CA GLY A 129 -10.51 -24.78 -7.37
C GLY A 129 -9.04 -24.46 -7.62
N ILE A 130 -8.43 -23.70 -6.70
CA ILE A 130 -7.02 -23.33 -6.75
C ILE A 130 -6.34 -23.79 -5.46
N TYR A 131 -5.18 -24.44 -5.59
CA TYR A 131 -4.36 -24.90 -4.47
C TYR A 131 -2.91 -24.43 -4.66
N ALA A 132 -2.32 -23.82 -3.64
CA ALA A 132 -0.87 -23.63 -3.56
C ALA A 132 -0.32 -24.31 -2.32
N GLY A 133 0.69 -25.16 -2.51
CA GLY A 133 1.23 -25.89 -1.38
C GLY A 133 2.17 -27.02 -1.74
N TYR A 134 2.59 -27.74 -0.70
CA TYR A 134 3.42 -28.92 -0.85
C TYR A 134 3.24 -29.89 0.31
N SER A 135 3.86 -31.07 0.21
CA SER A 135 3.85 -32.10 1.24
C SER A 135 4.71 -31.77 2.46
N SER A 136 5.48 -30.68 2.42
CA SER A 136 6.37 -30.27 3.51
C SER A 136 6.52 -28.75 3.53
N PRO A 137 6.60 -28.13 4.73
CA PRO A 137 6.76 -26.68 4.85
C PRO A 137 8.08 -26.16 4.30
N GLY A 138 8.09 -24.91 3.86
CA GLY A 138 9.27 -24.22 3.32
C GLY A 138 9.62 -24.58 1.87
N VAL A 139 8.80 -25.38 1.18
CA VAL A 139 9.00 -25.70 -0.24
C VAL A 139 8.19 -24.78 -1.14
N SER A 140 6.91 -24.62 -0.87
CA SER A 140 6.07 -23.64 -1.57
C SER A 140 6.04 -22.33 -0.79
N TYR A 141 6.24 -21.19 -1.46
CA TYR A 141 6.20 -19.87 -0.81
C TYR A 141 6.05 -18.72 -1.82
N ASN A 142 5.70 -17.52 -1.35
CA ASN A 142 5.59 -16.30 -2.15
C ASN A 142 4.71 -16.40 -3.41
N ASN A 143 3.72 -17.29 -3.42
CA ASN A 143 2.80 -17.39 -4.55
C ASN A 143 1.68 -16.37 -4.42
N VAL A 144 1.13 -15.93 -5.55
CA VAL A 144 0.02 -14.95 -5.61
C VAL A 144 -1.16 -15.55 -6.37
N ILE A 145 -2.33 -15.52 -5.75
CA ILE A 145 -3.61 -15.92 -6.36
C ILE A 145 -4.50 -14.69 -6.32
N ASP A 146 -4.63 -14.00 -7.44
CA ASP A 146 -5.26 -12.67 -7.51
C ASP A 146 -6.30 -12.55 -8.63
N GLY A 147 -7.41 -11.84 -8.38
CA GLY A 147 -8.40 -11.50 -9.41
C GLY A 147 -9.22 -12.67 -9.97
N ASN A 148 -9.14 -13.88 -9.40
CA ASN A 148 -9.80 -15.06 -9.97
C ASN A 148 -11.29 -15.15 -9.57
N GLU A 149 -12.09 -15.76 -10.43
CA GLU A 149 -13.46 -16.19 -10.13
C GLU A 149 -13.48 -17.71 -9.87
N VAL A 150 -13.88 -18.15 -8.67
CA VAL A 150 -13.74 -19.54 -8.22
C VAL A 150 -15.03 -20.08 -7.61
N TRP A 151 -15.72 -20.98 -8.32
CA TRP A 151 -17.05 -21.42 -7.90
C TRP A 151 -17.40 -22.88 -8.19
N ARG A 152 -18.40 -23.42 -7.48
CA ARG A 152 -18.90 -24.80 -7.70
C ARG A 152 -17.80 -25.86 -7.65
N ASN A 153 -16.77 -25.64 -6.83
CA ASN A 153 -15.71 -26.60 -6.58
C ASN A 153 -16.02 -27.42 -5.32
N VAL A 154 -15.12 -28.35 -4.99
CA VAL A 154 -15.23 -29.28 -3.86
C VAL A 154 -16.45 -30.21 -4.01
N LYS A 155 -16.69 -30.65 -5.24
CA LYS A 155 -17.81 -31.52 -5.62
C LYS A 155 -17.86 -32.84 -4.85
N GLU A 156 -16.74 -33.26 -4.25
CA GLU A 156 -16.70 -34.40 -3.31
C GLU A 156 -17.72 -34.29 -2.16
N ASN A 157 -18.12 -33.07 -1.79
CA ASN A 157 -19.05 -32.80 -0.70
C ASN A 157 -20.48 -32.46 -1.15
N MET A 158 -20.81 -32.60 -2.43
CA MET A 158 -22.16 -32.31 -2.96
C MET A 158 -23.26 -33.15 -2.29
N SER A 159 -22.93 -34.35 -1.80
CA SER A 159 -23.85 -35.21 -1.05
C SER A 159 -24.19 -34.69 0.34
N ARG A 160 -23.45 -33.68 0.84
CA ARG A 160 -23.64 -33.04 2.15
C ARG A 160 -23.51 -34.01 3.33
N THR A 161 -22.73 -35.07 3.15
CA THR A 161 -22.39 -36.03 4.20
C THR A 161 -21.09 -35.65 4.91
N TRP A 162 -20.81 -36.25 6.06
CA TRP A 162 -19.57 -36.04 6.83
C TRP A 162 -18.35 -36.79 6.28
N SER A 163 -18.46 -37.37 5.07
CA SER A 163 -17.55 -38.41 4.58
C SER A 163 -16.59 -37.96 3.48
N GLY A 164 -16.50 -36.66 3.19
CA GLY A 164 -15.61 -36.09 2.17
C GLY A 164 -14.44 -35.29 2.75
N GLY A 165 -13.48 -34.91 1.89
CA GLY A 165 -12.42 -33.99 2.26
C GLY A 165 -12.92 -32.55 2.41
N TRP A 166 -12.30 -31.79 3.31
CA TRP A 166 -12.67 -30.39 3.58
C TRP A 166 -11.72 -29.44 2.85
N ALA A 167 -11.68 -29.52 1.52
CA ALA A 167 -10.90 -28.59 0.72
C ALA A 167 -11.56 -27.20 0.69
N GLN A 168 -10.74 -26.16 0.54
CA GLN A 168 -11.19 -24.79 0.25
C GLN A 168 -11.41 -24.60 -1.26
N GLY A 169 -12.22 -23.62 -1.66
CA GLY A 169 -12.27 -23.11 -3.02
C GLY A 169 -10.89 -22.61 -3.47
N ILE A 170 -10.23 -21.81 -2.62
CA ILE A 170 -8.81 -21.42 -2.75
C ILE A 170 -8.05 -21.78 -1.47
N SER A 171 -7.00 -22.58 -1.60
CA SER A 171 -6.21 -23.11 -0.47
C SER A 171 -4.74 -22.73 -0.56
N LEU A 172 -4.20 -22.17 0.53
CA LEU A 172 -2.76 -22.19 0.82
C LEU A 172 -2.49 -23.31 1.83
N ALA A 173 -1.67 -24.31 1.48
CA ALA A 173 -1.32 -25.39 2.40
C ALA A 173 0.19 -25.59 2.44
N MET A 174 0.82 -25.23 3.55
CA MET A 174 2.29 -25.17 3.67
C MET A 174 2.93 -24.29 2.57
N SER A 175 2.29 -23.16 2.24
CA SER A 175 2.73 -22.21 1.21
C SER A 175 3.06 -20.84 1.82
N ASP A 176 4.25 -20.70 2.40
CA ASP A 176 4.59 -19.59 3.27
C ASP A 176 4.63 -18.23 2.53
N ASN A 177 4.21 -17.15 3.18
CA ASN A 177 4.18 -15.79 2.64
C ASN A 177 3.37 -15.62 1.33
N SER A 178 2.57 -16.62 0.96
CA SER A 178 1.71 -16.56 -0.21
C SER A 178 0.47 -15.70 0.04
N THR A 179 -0.09 -15.14 -1.03
CA THR A 179 -1.21 -14.19 -1.00
C THR A 179 -2.40 -14.71 -1.78
N ILE A 180 -3.59 -14.60 -1.19
CA ILE A 180 -4.89 -14.73 -1.84
C ILE A 180 -5.52 -13.33 -1.83
N SER A 181 -5.67 -12.68 -2.98
CA SER A 181 -6.21 -11.32 -3.05
C SER A 181 -7.25 -11.09 -4.14
N ASN A 182 -8.20 -10.19 -3.88
CA ASN A 182 -9.15 -9.70 -4.90
C ASN A 182 -9.94 -10.80 -5.66
N ASN A 183 -10.10 -11.99 -5.09
CA ASN A 183 -10.82 -13.09 -5.74
C ASN A 183 -12.31 -13.03 -5.39
N ASN A 184 -13.14 -13.52 -6.32
CA ASN A 184 -14.56 -13.79 -6.09
C ASN A 184 -14.77 -15.30 -5.91
N VAL A 185 -15.12 -15.75 -4.71
CA VAL A 185 -15.14 -17.17 -4.33
C VAL A 185 -16.50 -17.56 -3.78
N TYR A 186 -17.25 -18.38 -4.51
CA TYR A 186 -18.65 -18.64 -4.15
C TYR A 186 -19.16 -20.03 -4.52
N ASP A 187 -20.31 -20.43 -3.96
CA ASP A 187 -20.99 -21.68 -4.30
C ASP A 187 -20.08 -22.92 -4.21
N ASN A 188 -19.16 -22.95 -3.25
CA ASN A 188 -18.22 -24.07 -3.07
C ASN A 188 -18.78 -25.04 -2.03
N TRP A 189 -18.78 -26.34 -2.35
CA TRP A 189 -19.25 -27.40 -1.42
C TRP A 189 -18.24 -27.71 -0.29
N GLY A 190 -17.24 -26.87 -0.12
CA GLY A 190 -16.25 -26.94 0.96
C GLY A 190 -16.19 -25.63 1.74
N GLU A 191 -14.97 -25.21 2.01
CA GLU A 191 -14.68 -23.89 2.59
C GLU A 191 -14.43 -22.88 1.46
N GLY A 192 -14.52 -21.58 1.77
CA GLY A 192 -14.28 -20.52 0.78
C GLY A 192 -12.80 -20.38 0.45
N VAL A 193 -12.09 -19.60 1.27
CA VAL A 193 -10.64 -19.41 1.15
C VAL A 193 -9.95 -19.80 2.45
N GLY A 194 -8.69 -20.21 2.39
CA GLY A 194 -8.00 -20.53 3.63
C GLY A 194 -6.52 -20.79 3.55
N ALA A 195 -5.92 -20.84 4.73
CA ALA A 195 -4.51 -21.15 4.94
C ALA A 195 -4.36 -22.25 5.99
N MET A 196 -3.67 -23.32 5.63
CA MET A 196 -3.40 -24.48 6.47
C MET A 196 -1.89 -24.66 6.63
N PHE A 197 -1.41 -24.80 7.86
CA PHE A 197 0.01 -25.00 8.19
C PHE A 197 0.96 -24.02 7.47
N THR A 198 0.48 -22.79 7.26
CA THR A 198 1.12 -21.78 6.41
C THR A 198 1.49 -20.58 7.28
N LYS A 199 2.74 -20.14 7.19
CA LYS A 199 3.22 -18.95 7.89
C LYS A 199 3.12 -17.70 7.00
N GLY A 200 2.65 -16.58 7.55
CA GLY A 200 2.67 -15.29 6.86
C GLY A 200 1.68 -15.18 5.68
N ALA A 201 0.65 -16.04 5.64
CA ALA A 201 -0.38 -15.96 4.60
C ALA A 201 -1.06 -14.59 4.60
N LYS A 202 -1.29 -14.03 3.42
CA LYS A 202 -2.07 -12.79 3.25
C LYS A 202 -3.37 -13.10 2.53
N ILE A 203 -4.50 -12.80 3.15
CA ILE A 203 -5.84 -13.00 2.56
C ILE A 203 -6.54 -11.65 2.57
N THR A 204 -6.65 -10.98 1.42
CA THR A 204 -7.11 -9.59 1.37
C THR A 204 -7.98 -9.22 0.19
N GLY A 205 -8.99 -8.37 0.38
CA GLY A 205 -9.82 -7.86 -0.73
C GLY A 205 -10.73 -8.90 -1.39
N ASN A 206 -10.84 -10.12 -0.84
CA ASN A 206 -11.65 -11.18 -1.45
C ASN A 206 -13.14 -11.00 -1.12
N THR A 207 -13.99 -11.38 -2.07
CA THR A 207 -15.43 -11.54 -1.85
C THR A 207 -15.75 -13.02 -1.76
N VAL A 208 -16.25 -13.47 -0.61
CA VAL A 208 -16.53 -14.88 -0.31
C VAL A 208 -17.99 -15.03 0.10
N TYR A 209 -18.76 -15.87 -0.58
CA TYR A 209 -20.15 -16.12 -0.20
C TYR A 209 -20.62 -17.54 -0.51
N ASP A 210 -21.67 -17.99 0.18
CA ASP A 210 -22.32 -19.30 -0.07
C ASP A 210 -21.34 -20.48 -0.12
N SER A 211 -20.32 -20.45 0.73
CA SER A 211 -19.48 -21.63 0.98
C SER A 211 -20.21 -22.61 1.91
N TYR A 212 -19.92 -23.90 1.79
CA TYR A 212 -20.63 -24.93 2.56
C TYR A 212 -20.33 -24.90 4.06
N SER A 213 -19.07 -24.72 4.45
CA SER A 213 -18.63 -24.87 5.85
C SER A 213 -18.22 -23.55 6.51
N VAL A 214 -17.20 -22.89 5.97
CA VAL A 214 -16.59 -21.67 6.50
C VAL A 214 -16.26 -20.75 5.32
N GLY A 215 -16.39 -19.45 5.49
CA GLY A 215 -15.95 -18.45 4.52
C GLY A 215 -14.43 -18.36 4.44
N VAL A 216 -13.78 -17.99 5.55
CA VAL A 216 -12.31 -17.97 5.67
C VAL A 216 -11.84 -18.96 6.73
N TYR A 217 -11.03 -19.93 6.34
CA TYR A 217 -10.49 -20.96 7.23
C TYR A 217 -8.99 -20.77 7.48
N LEU A 218 -8.60 -20.70 8.75
CA LEU A 218 -7.21 -20.65 9.18
C LEU A 218 -6.94 -21.84 10.09
N ASP A 219 -6.00 -22.71 9.70
CA ASP A 219 -5.58 -23.84 10.51
C ASP A 219 -4.07 -23.85 10.68
N ASN A 220 -3.59 -23.70 11.92
CA ASN A 220 -2.16 -23.58 12.22
C ASN A 220 -1.46 -22.49 11.36
N ALA A 221 -2.15 -21.38 11.08
CA ALA A 221 -1.71 -20.33 10.16
C ALA A 221 -1.05 -19.15 10.89
N GLN A 222 0.21 -19.31 11.31
CA GLN A 222 0.94 -18.27 12.05
C GLN A 222 1.18 -17.02 11.23
N ASP A 223 1.18 -15.87 11.91
CA ASP A 223 1.47 -14.55 11.32
C ASP A 223 0.58 -14.21 10.11
N ALA A 224 -0.57 -14.88 9.98
CA ALA A 224 -1.49 -14.66 8.88
C ALA A 224 -2.17 -13.29 9.01
N VAL A 225 -2.30 -12.58 7.89
CA VAL A 225 -2.97 -11.28 7.79
C VAL A 225 -4.22 -11.44 6.93
N VAL A 226 -5.38 -11.27 7.54
CA VAL A 226 -6.70 -11.38 6.92
C VAL A 226 -7.41 -10.04 7.03
N GLN A 227 -7.47 -9.27 5.95
CA GLN A 227 -8.00 -7.91 5.98
C GLN A 227 -8.82 -7.55 4.75
N TYR A 228 -9.77 -6.63 4.89
CA TYR A 228 -10.52 -6.08 3.76
C TYR A 228 -11.30 -7.12 2.93
N ASN A 229 -11.60 -8.28 3.49
CA ASN A 229 -12.43 -9.28 2.84
C ASN A 229 -13.90 -9.03 3.16
N THR A 230 -14.78 -9.36 2.21
CA THR A 230 -16.22 -9.44 2.43
C THR A 230 -16.63 -10.91 2.47
N VAL A 231 -17.22 -11.34 3.59
CA VAL A 231 -17.72 -12.70 3.78
C VAL A 231 -19.22 -12.64 4.03
N SER A 232 -20.01 -13.28 3.19
CA SER A 232 -21.48 -13.24 3.29
C SER A 232 -22.18 -14.51 2.80
N HIS A 233 -23.50 -14.46 2.63
CA HIS A 233 -24.31 -15.50 2.01
C HIS A 233 -25.48 -14.87 1.25
N SER A 234 -25.95 -15.46 0.15
CA SER A 234 -27.08 -14.92 -0.62
C SER A 234 -28.44 -15.50 -0.23
N TYR A 235 -28.45 -16.32 0.82
CA TYR A 235 -29.56 -17.23 1.18
C TYR A 235 -29.65 -18.48 0.31
N ASP A 236 -28.61 -18.83 -0.45
CA ASP A 236 -28.58 -20.09 -1.15
C ASP A 236 -28.39 -21.26 -0.19
N THR A 237 -29.52 -21.82 0.24
CA THR A 237 -29.57 -23.00 1.11
C THR A 237 -28.97 -24.26 0.48
N ALA A 238 -28.65 -24.25 -0.82
CA ALA A 238 -27.92 -25.34 -1.46
C ALA A 238 -26.50 -25.51 -0.89
N PHE A 239 -25.96 -24.45 -0.27
CA PHE A 239 -24.64 -24.45 0.34
C PHE A 239 -24.73 -24.33 1.87
N TYR A 240 -25.87 -24.63 2.48
CA TYR A 240 -25.98 -24.59 3.93
C TYR A 240 -25.58 -25.91 4.57
N ARG A 241 -24.62 -25.88 5.50
CA ARG A 241 -24.27 -27.03 6.34
C ARG A 241 -25.17 -27.07 7.57
N GLY A 242 -25.89 -28.19 7.73
CA GLY A 242 -26.82 -28.36 8.85
C GLY A 242 -27.97 -27.33 8.86
N GLY A 243 -28.33 -26.80 7.69
CA GLY A 243 -29.39 -25.79 7.56
C GLY A 243 -28.98 -24.37 7.97
N LYS A 244 -27.68 -24.10 8.12
CA LYS A 244 -27.12 -22.78 8.44
C LYS A 244 -26.13 -22.32 7.38
N PRO A 245 -25.99 -20.99 7.18
CA PRO A 245 -24.89 -20.46 6.35
C PRO A 245 -23.53 -20.83 6.96
N ALA A 246 -22.49 -20.78 6.14
CA ALA A 246 -21.11 -20.92 6.61
C ALA A 246 -20.79 -19.90 7.72
N ALA A 247 -19.91 -20.30 8.63
CA ALA A 247 -19.32 -19.38 9.58
C ALA A 247 -18.42 -18.37 8.85
N GLY A 248 -18.32 -17.14 9.36
CA GLY A 248 -17.54 -16.06 8.76
C GLY A 248 -16.06 -16.41 8.64
N ILE A 249 -15.31 -16.20 9.72
CA ILE A 249 -13.89 -16.55 9.79
C ILE A 249 -13.69 -17.55 10.92
N GLN A 250 -13.04 -18.68 10.63
CA GLN A 250 -12.73 -19.68 11.63
C GLN A 250 -11.22 -19.89 11.75
N ILE A 251 -10.74 -19.81 13.00
CA ILE A 251 -9.37 -20.13 13.40
C ILE A 251 -9.39 -21.49 14.10
N CYS A 252 -8.52 -22.39 13.67
CA CYS A 252 -8.36 -23.74 14.15
C CYS A 252 -6.89 -24.06 14.43
N ASN A 253 -6.69 -25.07 15.29
CA ASN A 253 -5.43 -25.77 15.45
C ASN A 253 -5.72 -27.27 15.41
N GLU A 254 -6.17 -27.78 14.25
CA GLU A 254 -6.45 -29.20 14.13
C GLU A 254 -5.17 -30.01 14.30
N ASN A 255 -5.31 -31.23 14.84
CA ASN A 255 -4.17 -32.10 15.13
C ASN A 255 -3.39 -32.40 13.83
N GLY A 256 -2.11 -32.05 13.79
CA GLY A 256 -1.19 -32.36 12.69
C GLY A 256 0.27 -32.44 13.18
N ASP A 257 1.20 -32.75 12.27
CA ASP A 257 2.63 -32.95 12.57
C ASP A 257 3.35 -31.69 13.10
N ARG A 258 2.67 -30.53 13.05
CA ARG A 258 3.12 -29.24 13.59
C ARG A 258 1.98 -28.56 14.34
N MET A 259 1.72 -29.03 15.56
CA MET A 259 0.88 -28.30 16.52
C MET A 259 1.61 -27.04 16.95
N LEU A 260 1.37 -25.93 16.26
CA LEU A 260 1.94 -24.63 16.63
C LEU A 260 0.80 -23.73 17.10
N PRO A 261 0.99 -22.92 18.14
CA PRO A 261 -0.05 -22.01 18.58
C PRO A 261 -0.42 -21.05 17.44
N SER A 262 -1.71 -20.78 17.28
CA SER A 262 -2.18 -19.65 16.47
C SER A 262 -1.62 -18.36 17.07
N SER A 263 -0.57 -17.81 16.44
CA SER A 263 0.17 -16.66 16.95
C SER A 263 0.39 -15.60 15.88
N GLY A 264 0.40 -14.33 16.29
CA GLY A 264 0.72 -13.22 15.38
C GLY A 264 -0.34 -12.94 14.31
N ILE A 265 -1.52 -13.56 14.42
CA ILE A 265 -2.57 -13.43 13.41
C ILE A 265 -3.20 -12.04 13.50
N VAL A 266 -3.42 -11.40 12.35
CA VAL A 266 -4.13 -10.12 12.24
C VAL A 266 -5.39 -10.33 11.40
N ILE A 267 -6.56 -10.22 12.02
CA ILE A 267 -7.87 -10.31 11.37
C ILE A 267 -8.62 -9.01 11.63
N THR A 268 -8.47 -8.03 10.75
CA THR A 268 -9.07 -6.70 10.93
C THR A 268 -9.60 -6.12 9.63
N ASN A 269 -10.53 -5.17 9.71
CA ASN A 269 -11.12 -4.47 8.57
C ASN A 269 -11.85 -5.39 7.58
N ASN A 270 -12.37 -6.53 8.04
CA ASN A 270 -13.24 -7.39 7.22
C ASN A 270 -14.72 -7.03 7.42
N VAL A 271 -15.55 -7.37 6.44
CA VAL A 271 -17.01 -7.29 6.52
C VAL A 271 -17.57 -8.70 6.61
N LEU A 272 -18.18 -9.04 7.75
CA LEU A 272 -18.81 -10.33 8.01
C LEU A 272 -20.32 -10.13 8.08
N ALA A 273 -21.03 -10.42 6.99
CA ALA A 273 -22.43 -10.09 6.83
C ALA A 273 -23.31 -11.35 6.79
N GLY A 274 -24.13 -11.57 7.82
CA GLY A 274 -25.03 -12.72 7.94
C GLY A 274 -24.33 -14.04 8.32
N VAL A 275 -23.01 -14.04 8.50
CA VAL A 275 -22.18 -15.24 8.70
C VAL A 275 -21.61 -15.38 10.13
N GLY A 276 -22.02 -14.49 11.03
CA GLY A 276 -21.46 -14.44 12.39
C GLY A 276 -20.14 -13.67 12.46
N ASP A 277 -19.35 -13.95 13.50
CA ASP A 277 -18.12 -13.23 13.81
C ASP A 277 -16.88 -14.10 13.49
N VAL A 278 -15.70 -13.68 13.94
CA VAL A 278 -14.50 -14.50 13.98
C VAL A 278 -14.63 -15.52 15.11
N HIS A 279 -14.54 -16.80 14.76
CA HIS A 279 -14.62 -17.92 15.69
C HIS A 279 -13.27 -18.58 15.88
N TYR A 280 -12.81 -18.70 17.12
CA TYR A 280 -11.64 -19.51 17.47
C TYR A 280 -12.11 -20.86 18.04
N SER A 281 -11.71 -21.94 17.39
CA SER A 281 -12.04 -23.29 17.82
C SER A 281 -11.09 -23.77 18.92
N THR A 282 -11.63 -24.48 19.92
CA THR A 282 -10.87 -25.04 21.04
C THR A 282 -10.35 -26.45 20.78
N TYR A 283 -10.30 -26.93 19.53
CA TYR A 283 -9.75 -28.26 19.22
C TYR A 283 -8.23 -28.30 19.50
N GLY A 284 -7.76 -29.31 20.27
CA GLY A 284 -6.34 -29.66 20.42
C GLY A 284 -5.65 -29.29 21.75
N ALA A 285 -4.46 -29.84 22.01
CA ALA A 285 -3.58 -29.43 23.12
C ALA A 285 -2.65 -28.28 22.67
N ASN A 286 -2.16 -27.42 23.58
CA ASN A 286 -1.46 -26.15 23.29
C ASN A 286 -2.36 -25.04 22.70
N THR A 287 -3.60 -24.97 23.17
CA THR A 287 -4.59 -23.94 22.80
C THR A 287 -4.17 -22.55 23.27
N GLY A 288 -4.32 -21.55 22.41
CA GLY A 288 -4.24 -20.14 22.77
C GLY A 288 -4.07 -19.29 21.53
N LEU A 289 -4.83 -18.20 21.44
CA LEU A 289 -4.56 -17.14 20.48
C LEU A 289 -3.53 -16.20 21.10
N ILE A 290 -2.30 -16.22 20.59
CA ILE A 290 -1.17 -15.50 21.19
C ILE A 290 -0.81 -14.30 20.30
N ASN A 291 -0.59 -13.12 20.90
CA ASN A 291 -0.12 -11.93 20.19
C ASN A 291 -0.90 -11.63 18.89
N SER A 292 -2.19 -11.91 18.86
CA SER A 292 -3.02 -11.77 17.66
C SER A 292 -4.02 -10.64 17.83
N THR A 293 -4.35 -9.97 16.73
CA THR A 293 -5.27 -8.84 16.69
C THR A 293 -6.48 -9.22 15.84
N ILE A 294 -7.66 -9.35 16.46
CA ILE A 294 -8.88 -9.83 15.78
C ILE A 294 -9.90 -8.71 15.54
N SER A 295 -9.60 -7.47 15.92
CA SER A 295 -10.52 -6.34 15.80
C SER A 295 -9.79 -5.06 15.39
N PRO A 296 -10.47 -4.11 14.72
CA PRO A 296 -11.91 -4.09 14.42
C PRO A 296 -12.30 -4.93 13.18
N ASN A 297 -13.53 -5.45 13.16
CA ASN A 297 -14.21 -5.96 11.95
C ASN A 297 -15.66 -5.45 11.93
N THR A 298 -16.25 -5.34 10.74
CA THR A 298 -17.66 -4.96 10.58
C THR A 298 -18.51 -6.23 10.58
N VAL A 299 -19.26 -6.48 11.65
CA VAL A 299 -20.17 -7.63 11.76
C VAL A 299 -21.61 -7.17 11.58
N GLN A 300 -22.30 -7.74 10.60
CA GLN A 300 -23.70 -7.43 10.28
C GLN A 300 -24.58 -8.67 10.48
N SER A 301 -25.77 -8.48 11.05
CA SER A 301 -26.74 -9.58 11.22
C SER A 301 -27.41 -10.00 9.92
N SER A 302 -27.50 -9.07 8.96
CA SER A 302 -28.05 -9.33 7.64
C SER A 302 -26.93 -9.59 6.64
N PRO A 303 -27.12 -10.50 5.68
CA PRO A 303 -26.18 -10.66 4.60
C PRO A 303 -26.18 -9.45 3.67
N ILE A 304 -25.07 -9.32 2.96
CA ILE A 304 -24.99 -8.51 1.75
C ILE A 304 -25.50 -9.43 0.63
N PRO A 305 -26.52 -9.03 -0.16
CA PRO A 305 -26.96 -9.81 -1.30
C PRO A 305 -25.76 -10.18 -2.17
N ALA A 306 -25.77 -11.38 -2.74
CA ALA A 306 -24.77 -11.70 -3.76
C ALA A 306 -24.71 -10.53 -4.74
N PRO A 307 -23.51 -10.08 -5.14
CA PRO A 307 -23.43 -9.21 -6.31
C PRO A 307 -24.27 -9.91 -7.38
N THR A 308 -25.24 -9.21 -7.97
CA THR A 308 -26.02 -9.77 -9.09
C THR A 308 -25.01 -10.41 -10.00
N PRO A 309 -25.15 -11.72 -10.35
CA PRO A 309 -24.24 -12.32 -11.29
C PRO A 309 -24.22 -11.37 -12.47
N GLY A 310 -23.08 -10.71 -12.65
CA GLY A 310 -22.82 -10.12 -13.94
C GLY A 310 -23.02 -11.24 -14.96
N PRO A 311 -23.25 -10.92 -16.25
CA PRO A 311 -22.92 -11.92 -17.25
C PRO A 311 -21.57 -12.53 -16.83
N THR A 312 -21.47 -13.88 -16.76
CA THR A 312 -20.17 -14.58 -16.77
C THR A 312 -19.28 -13.72 -17.63
N PRO A 313 -18.12 -13.21 -17.18
CA PRO A 313 -17.35 -12.27 -17.97
C PRO A 313 -17.26 -12.87 -19.37
N THR A 314 -18.09 -12.33 -20.26
CA THR A 314 -17.76 -12.34 -21.66
C THR A 314 -16.47 -11.56 -21.58
N PRO A 315 -15.35 -12.04 -22.16
CA PRO A 315 -14.26 -11.12 -22.37
C PRO A 315 -14.92 -9.96 -23.08
N THR A 316 -15.17 -8.87 -22.35
CA THR A 316 -15.38 -7.59 -22.94
C THR A 316 -14.19 -7.54 -23.88
N PRO A 317 -14.35 -7.29 -25.19
CA PRO A 317 -13.19 -6.76 -25.88
C PRO A 317 -12.81 -5.58 -24.99
N THR A 318 -11.70 -5.72 -24.28
CA THR A 318 -11.08 -4.57 -23.68
C THR A 318 -11.04 -3.59 -24.85
N PRO A 319 -11.61 -2.37 -24.74
CA PRO A 319 -10.86 -1.25 -25.31
C PRO A 319 -9.44 -1.53 -24.82
N GLY A 320 -8.55 -1.90 -25.76
CA GLY A 320 -7.35 -2.67 -25.42
C GLY A 320 -6.76 -2.10 -24.15
N ASP A 321 -6.70 -2.91 -23.08
CA ASP A 321 -6.12 -2.53 -21.80
C ASP A 321 -4.63 -2.35 -22.10
N ASP A 322 -4.36 -1.16 -22.60
CA ASP A 322 -3.11 -0.67 -23.08
C ASP A 322 -2.48 -0.08 -21.82
N PRO A 323 -1.58 -0.84 -21.17
CA PRO A 323 -1.07 -0.46 -19.86
C PRO A 323 -0.49 0.94 -19.92
N VAL A 324 -0.58 1.67 -18.82
CA VAL A 324 0.22 2.88 -18.67
C VAL A 324 1.68 2.60 -19.07
N VAL A 325 2.24 3.43 -19.94
CA VAL A 325 3.65 3.38 -20.34
C VAL A 325 4.33 4.58 -19.71
N ALA A 326 5.24 4.30 -18.78
CA ALA A 326 6.04 5.29 -18.08
C ALA A 326 7.33 5.55 -18.87
N ALA A 327 7.44 6.74 -19.46
CA ALA A 327 8.61 7.10 -20.26
C ALA A 327 9.67 7.77 -19.37
N ASP A 328 10.93 7.35 -19.52
CA ASP A 328 12.04 7.93 -18.75
C ASP A 328 12.13 9.46 -18.91
N ASP A 329 12.38 10.15 -17.79
CA ASP A 329 12.48 11.59 -17.72
C ASP A 329 13.93 12.07 -17.58
N SER A 330 14.20 13.30 -18.03
CA SER A 330 15.46 13.97 -17.73
C SER A 330 15.28 15.45 -17.39
N TYR A 331 15.87 15.86 -16.26
CA TYR A 331 15.84 17.23 -15.77
C TYR A 331 17.26 17.76 -15.51
N GLY A 332 17.46 19.05 -15.77
CA GLY A 332 18.63 19.78 -15.28
C GLY A 332 18.40 20.24 -13.84
N ALA A 333 19.40 20.07 -12.99
CA ALA A 333 19.41 20.57 -11.62
C ALA A 333 20.74 21.28 -11.36
N THR A 334 20.80 21.97 -10.23
CA THR A 334 22.01 22.62 -9.73
C THR A 334 22.26 22.06 -8.34
N GLU A 335 23.51 21.72 -8.01
CA GLU A 335 23.81 21.21 -6.68
C GLU A 335 23.35 22.20 -5.60
N ASP A 336 22.95 21.67 -4.44
CA ASP A 336 22.41 22.42 -3.30
C ASP A 336 21.17 23.29 -3.56
N VAL A 337 20.56 23.18 -4.76
CA VAL A 337 19.33 23.87 -5.12
C VAL A 337 18.19 22.88 -5.29
N VAL A 338 17.09 23.11 -4.58
CA VAL A 338 15.85 22.32 -4.72
C VAL A 338 15.23 22.60 -6.08
N LEU A 339 15.00 21.55 -6.87
CA LEU A 339 14.27 21.61 -8.12
C LEU A 339 12.80 21.27 -7.88
N SER A 340 11.90 22.20 -8.22
CA SER A 340 10.44 21.96 -8.21
C SER A 340 9.92 21.90 -9.63
N VAL A 341 9.22 20.82 -9.97
CA VAL A 341 8.64 20.59 -11.29
C VAL A 341 7.12 20.46 -11.14
N ASP A 342 6.38 21.31 -11.84
CA ASP A 342 4.92 21.26 -11.88
C ASP A 342 4.41 20.10 -12.74
N ALA A 343 3.14 19.71 -12.56
CA ALA A 343 2.56 18.54 -13.22
C ALA A 343 2.60 18.60 -14.76
N THR A 344 2.60 19.79 -15.38
CA THR A 344 2.62 19.92 -16.85
C THR A 344 3.97 19.54 -17.45
N LYS A 345 5.01 19.48 -16.62
CA LYS A 345 6.37 19.06 -16.98
C LYS A 345 6.87 17.92 -16.09
N GLY A 346 5.99 17.36 -15.25
CA GLY A 346 6.32 16.33 -14.28
C GLY A 346 6.41 14.95 -14.91
N VAL A 347 6.61 13.93 -14.09
CA VAL A 347 6.93 12.57 -14.56
C VAL A 347 5.86 11.94 -15.44
N LEU A 348 4.60 12.39 -15.35
CA LEU A 348 3.50 11.87 -16.16
C LEU A 348 3.30 12.61 -17.50
N ALA A 349 4.11 13.64 -17.76
CA ALA A 349 3.90 14.55 -18.90
C ALA A 349 4.22 13.88 -20.24
N ASN A 350 5.20 12.98 -20.27
CA ASN A 350 5.61 12.16 -21.41
C ASN A 350 5.03 10.74 -21.39
N ASP A 351 4.35 10.34 -20.32
CA ASP A 351 3.69 9.05 -20.20
C ASP A 351 2.44 8.94 -21.08
N SER A 352 2.03 7.71 -21.39
CA SER A 352 0.76 7.43 -22.07
C SER A 352 -0.06 6.41 -21.30
N ALA A 353 -1.35 6.66 -21.13
CA ALA A 353 -2.33 5.67 -20.69
C ALA A 353 -3.49 5.71 -21.68
N PRO A 354 -3.48 4.85 -22.71
CA PRO A 354 -4.49 4.87 -23.75
C PRO A 354 -5.92 4.59 -23.24
N ASP A 355 -6.07 3.89 -22.11
CA ASP A 355 -7.37 3.70 -21.43
C ASP A 355 -7.83 4.88 -20.58
N GLY A 356 -6.96 5.87 -20.40
CA GLY A 356 -7.25 7.11 -19.71
C GLY A 356 -6.86 7.08 -18.23
N GLY A 357 -6.78 8.30 -17.66
CA GLY A 357 -6.25 8.50 -16.32
C GLY A 357 -4.74 8.22 -16.22
N LYS A 358 -3.99 9.11 -15.56
CA LYS A 358 -2.60 8.87 -15.21
C LYS A 358 -2.35 9.46 -13.84
N ALA A 359 -1.86 8.63 -12.93
CA ALA A 359 -1.45 9.06 -11.61
C ALA A 359 -0.13 8.40 -11.23
N ALA A 360 0.77 9.13 -10.60
CA ALA A 360 1.96 8.55 -10.01
C ALA A 360 1.63 7.99 -8.62
N VAL A 361 2.34 6.95 -8.19
CA VAL A 361 2.34 6.53 -6.80
C VAL A 361 3.05 7.60 -5.98
N ALA A 362 2.27 8.47 -5.34
CA ALA A 362 2.79 9.57 -4.54
C ALA A 362 3.62 9.06 -3.36
N GLY A 363 4.69 9.77 -3.04
CA GLY A 363 5.59 9.36 -1.97
C GLY A 363 6.86 10.19 -1.88
N THR A 364 7.71 9.82 -0.94
CA THR A 364 9.08 10.34 -0.84
C THR A 364 10.04 9.22 -1.17
N PHE A 365 10.87 9.44 -2.18
CA PHE A 365 11.83 8.48 -2.72
C PHE A 365 13.25 8.95 -2.41
N ALA A 366 14.13 8.03 -2.05
CA ALA A 366 15.57 8.30 -2.05
C ALA A 366 16.10 8.18 -3.47
N THR A 367 17.02 9.06 -3.86
CA THR A 367 17.70 8.94 -5.15
C THR A 367 18.95 8.06 -5.03
N ALA A 368 19.45 7.57 -6.16
CA ALA A 368 20.61 6.69 -6.24
C ALA A 368 21.86 7.28 -5.56
N GLN A 369 21.99 8.61 -5.56
CA GLN A 369 23.13 9.31 -4.97
C GLN A 369 22.84 9.89 -3.59
N GLY A 370 21.68 9.56 -3.00
CA GLY A 370 21.32 9.93 -1.63
C GLY A 370 20.66 11.30 -1.47
N GLY A 371 20.14 11.87 -2.57
CA GLY A 371 19.15 12.94 -2.54
C GLY A 371 17.74 12.40 -2.26
N SER A 372 16.73 13.25 -2.40
CA SER A 372 15.33 12.85 -2.18
C SER A 372 14.38 13.47 -3.20
N VAL A 373 13.31 12.76 -3.54
CA VAL A 373 12.22 13.25 -4.38
C VAL A 373 10.90 13.09 -3.66
N LYS A 374 10.13 14.17 -3.49
CA LYS A 374 8.73 14.12 -3.08
C LYS A 374 7.85 14.21 -4.32
N LEU A 375 7.25 13.10 -4.71
CA LEU A 375 6.39 12.95 -5.88
C LEU A 375 4.92 12.99 -5.46
N ASN A 376 4.12 13.79 -6.16
CA ASN A 376 2.67 13.85 -6.00
C ASN A 376 1.97 12.97 -7.06
N ALA A 377 0.71 12.62 -6.80
CA ALA A 377 -0.04 11.74 -7.69
C ALA A 377 -0.32 12.36 -9.07
N ASP A 378 -0.31 13.69 -9.19
CA ASP A 378 -0.47 14.40 -10.46
C ASP A 378 0.83 14.42 -11.31
N GLY A 379 1.89 13.77 -10.85
CA GLY A 379 3.19 13.73 -11.52
C GLY A 379 4.11 14.90 -11.21
N SER A 380 3.65 15.93 -10.48
CA SER A 380 4.52 17.00 -9.99
C SER A 380 5.45 16.49 -8.90
N PHE A 381 6.67 17.03 -8.81
CA PHE A 381 7.62 16.59 -7.79
C PHE A 381 8.58 17.69 -7.35
N VAL A 382 9.20 17.45 -6.18
CA VAL A 382 10.29 18.26 -5.64
C VAL A 382 11.51 17.37 -5.46
N TYR A 383 12.60 17.66 -6.17
CA TYR A 383 13.90 17.01 -6.03
C TYR A 383 14.85 17.86 -5.19
N THR A 384 15.42 17.24 -4.17
CA THR A 384 16.50 17.80 -3.34
C THR A 384 17.75 16.97 -3.59
N PRO A 385 18.78 17.51 -4.27
CA PRO A 385 20.06 16.83 -4.43
C PRO A 385 20.69 16.50 -3.07
N LYS A 386 21.56 15.49 -3.05
CA LYS A 386 22.47 15.33 -1.91
C LYS A 386 23.37 16.55 -1.82
N ALA A 387 23.66 17.01 -0.60
CA ALA A 387 24.54 18.15 -0.39
C ALA A 387 25.92 17.95 -1.06
N ASN A 388 26.40 18.98 -1.77
CA ASN A 388 27.63 19.00 -2.55
C ASN A 388 27.75 17.88 -3.61
N PHE A 389 26.61 17.35 -4.08
CA PHE A 389 26.60 16.36 -5.16
C PHE A 389 26.38 17.07 -6.50
N PHE A 390 27.36 16.95 -7.39
CA PHE A 390 27.24 17.21 -8.82
C PHE A 390 27.44 15.92 -9.61
N GLY A 391 26.81 15.83 -10.78
CA GLY A 391 26.83 14.64 -11.63
C GLY A 391 25.43 14.11 -11.92
N THR A 392 25.35 12.80 -12.21
CA THR A 392 24.07 12.15 -12.55
C THR A 392 23.48 11.44 -11.34
N ASP A 393 22.24 11.78 -11.02
CA ASP A 393 21.42 11.17 -9.97
C ASP A 393 20.10 10.67 -10.57
N SER A 394 19.44 9.72 -9.92
CA SER A 394 18.21 9.14 -10.44
C SER A 394 17.29 8.55 -9.37
N PHE A 395 16.01 8.43 -9.69
CA PHE A 395 15.06 7.59 -8.95
C PHE A 395 14.04 6.99 -9.92
N SER A 396 13.38 5.92 -9.51
CA SER A 396 12.28 5.32 -10.26
C SER A 396 10.95 5.68 -9.61
N TYR A 397 9.93 5.92 -10.43
CA TYR A 397 8.54 6.11 -9.99
C TYR A 397 7.65 5.05 -10.62
N THR A 398 6.44 4.91 -10.09
CA THR A 398 5.40 4.03 -10.65
C THR A 398 4.24 4.90 -11.12
N ALA A 399 3.90 4.82 -12.41
CA ALA A 399 2.67 5.37 -12.97
C ALA A 399 1.54 4.35 -12.82
N LYS A 400 0.30 4.84 -12.75
CA LYS A 400 -0.92 4.05 -12.66
C LYS A 400 -2.02 4.68 -13.52
N ASP A 401 -2.75 3.89 -14.30
CA ASP A 401 -3.97 4.36 -15.00
C ASP A 401 -5.25 4.18 -14.16
N THR A 402 -6.41 4.46 -14.76
CA THR A 402 -7.70 4.35 -14.07
C THR A 402 -8.14 2.93 -13.74
N ASP A 403 -7.70 1.96 -14.52
CA ASP A 403 -8.07 0.54 -14.36
C ASP A 403 -7.10 -0.18 -13.43
N GLY A 404 -5.94 0.42 -13.25
CA GLY A 404 -5.03 0.21 -12.16
C GLY A 404 -3.73 -0.47 -12.52
N ASP A 405 -3.51 -0.61 -13.82
CA ASP A 405 -2.26 -1.04 -14.44
C ASP A 405 -1.15 -0.06 -14.09
N THR A 406 0.06 -0.60 -13.98
CA THR A 406 1.23 0.17 -13.54
C THR A 406 2.44 -0.11 -14.39
N ASP A 407 3.24 0.93 -14.63
CA ASP A 407 4.57 0.83 -15.20
C ASP A 407 5.54 1.74 -14.43
N THR A 408 6.84 1.47 -14.55
CA THR A 408 7.88 2.20 -13.84
C THR A 408 8.77 2.98 -14.79
N GLY A 409 8.82 4.30 -14.63
CA GLY A 409 9.75 5.18 -15.33
C GLY A 409 10.95 5.55 -14.46
N THR A 410 12.08 5.87 -15.09
CA THR A 410 13.27 6.39 -14.41
C THR A 410 13.42 7.87 -14.67
N VAL A 411 13.55 8.66 -13.60
CA VAL A 411 13.91 10.07 -13.68
C VAL A 411 15.40 10.23 -13.51
N THR A 412 16.06 10.90 -14.46
CA THR A 412 17.48 11.25 -14.40
C THR A 412 17.70 12.74 -14.18
N PHE A 413 18.40 13.10 -13.11
CA PHE A 413 18.85 14.46 -12.83
C PHE A 413 20.28 14.67 -13.29
N LYS A 414 20.51 15.71 -14.11
CA LYS A 414 21.85 16.21 -14.44
C LYS A 414 22.14 17.39 -13.52
N VAL A 415 22.81 17.13 -12.41
CA VAL A 415 23.13 18.12 -11.37
C VAL A 415 24.42 18.84 -11.76
N ALA A 416 24.29 20.12 -12.10
CA ALA A 416 25.42 20.99 -12.43
C ALA A 416 26.17 21.40 -11.16
N ASP A 417 27.49 21.29 -11.24
CA ASP A 417 28.46 21.82 -10.28
C ASP A 417 28.35 23.35 -10.20
N VAL A 418 28.41 23.88 -8.98
CA VAL A 418 28.52 25.31 -8.71
C VAL A 418 29.86 25.52 -8.01
N VAL A 419 30.67 26.46 -8.48
CA VAL A 419 31.95 26.75 -7.83
C VAL A 419 31.70 27.15 -6.37
N ASP A 420 31.96 26.21 -5.46
CA ASP A 420 31.90 26.42 -4.01
C ASP A 420 33.06 27.37 -3.62
N THR A 421 32.71 28.59 -3.25
CA THR A 421 33.70 29.55 -2.73
C THR A 421 34.08 29.14 -1.32
N THR A 422 35.17 28.36 -1.22
CA THR A 422 35.80 27.80 -0.02
C THR A 422 35.37 28.42 1.33
N PRO A 423 34.61 27.70 2.16
CA PRO A 423 34.53 27.94 3.59
C PRO A 423 35.72 27.30 4.34
N THR A 424 36.13 27.99 5.41
CA THR A 424 37.21 27.64 6.37
C THR A 424 36.83 26.39 7.19
N PRO A 425 37.77 25.53 7.66
CA PRO A 425 37.48 24.17 8.14
C PRO A 425 36.49 24.07 9.32
N THR A 426 35.60 23.07 9.24
CA THR A 426 34.47 22.83 10.16
C THR A 426 34.80 21.85 11.31
N PRO A 427 34.53 22.20 12.58
CA PRO A 427 34.46 21.26 13.70
C PRO A 427 33.09 20.55 13.81
N THR A 428 33.07 19.39 14.49
CA THR A 428 31.98 18.47 14.91
C THR A 428 30.54 19.04 14.89
N PRO A 429 29.50 18.25 14.47
CA PRO A 429 28.13 18.74 14.29
C PRO A 429 27.59 19.41 15.55
N THR A 430 27.31 20.71 15.42
CA THR A 430 26.65 21.53 16.43
C THR A 430 25.14 21.49 16.14
N PRO A 431 24.26 21.41 17.16
CA PRO A 431 22.81 21.59 16.97
C PRO A 431 22.52 22.87 16.18
N SER A 432 21.40 22.91 15.46
CA SER A 432 20.96 24.10 14.71
C SER A 432 21.19 25.35 15.58
N PRO A 433 22.03 26.31 15.15
CA PRO A 433 22.51 27.33 16.07
C PRO A 433 21.34 28.21 16.51
N ARG A 434 20.98 28.07 17.79
CA ARG A 434 20.23 29.09 18.53
C ARG A 434 20.87 30.46 18.20
N PRO A 435 20.09 31.52 17.90
CA PRO A 435 20.67 32.83 17.65
C PRO A 435 21.55 33.23 18.84
N THR A 436 22.69 33.89 18.56
CA THR A 436 23.53 34.40 19.65
C THR A 436 22.74 35.49 20.37
N THR A 437 22.47 35.25 21.65
CA THR A 437 21.71 36.19 22.47
C THR A 437 22.64 37.19 23.14
N THR A 438 22.17 38.42 23.25
CA THR A 438 22.87 39.58 23.78
C THR A 438 22.45 39.90 25.20
N LYS A 439 21.29 39.40 25.63
CA LYS A 439 20.76 39.53 26.99
C LYS A 439 20.12 38.22 27.43
N THR A 440 20.06 38.02 28.75
CA THR A 440 19.30 36.94 29.36
C THR A 440 18.30 37.51 30.35
N ILE A 441 17.06 37.05 30.26
CA ILE A 441 15.93 37.42 31.10
C ILE A 441 15.40 36.12 31.70
N ASN A 442 15.46 36.01 33.02
CA ASN A 442 15.02 34.82 33.73
C ASN A 442 13.80 35.15 34.59
N GLY A 443 12.76 34.34 34.45
CA GLY A 443 11.62 34.29 35.34
C GLY A 443 11.94 33.63 36.68
N THR A 444 10.87 33.33 37.40
CA THR A 444 10.84 32.75 38.74
C THR A 444 10.04 31.46 38.70
N THR A 445 9.55 30.98 39.84
CA THR A 445 8.62 29.83 39.88
C THR A 445 7.15 30.28 39.93
N SER A 446 6.88 31.54 39.59
CA SER A 446 5.56 32.17 39.59
C SER A 446 5.29 32.75 38.21
N ALA A 447 4.02 32.92 37.85
CA ALA A 447 3.62 33.57 36.60
C ALA A 447 4.29 34.94 36.42
N ASN A 448 5.00 35.10 35.30
CA ASN A 448 5.76 36.29 34.94
C ASN A 448 5.36 36.80 33.57
N ASP A 449 5.42 38.12 33.38
CA ASP A 449 5.33 38.77 32.08
C ASP A 449 6.75 39.25 31.71
N LEU A 450 7.39 38.51 30.82
CA LEU A 450 8.80 38.64 30.47
C LEU A 450 8.93 39.29 29.11
N MET A 451 9.53 40.47 29.08
CA MET A 451 9.67 41.29 27.87
C MET A 451 11.14 41.48 27.48
N GLY A 452 11.45 41.05 26.26
CA GLY A 452 12.71 41.25 25.56
C GLY A 452 12.92 42.69 25.09
N THR A 453 14.01 42.88 24.36
CA THR A 453 14.49 44.14 23.80
C THR A 453 14.37 44.11 22.27
N SER A 454 15.08 44.98 21.56
CA SER A 454 15.09 44.95 20.08
C SER A 454 16.26 44.15 19.49
N GLY A 455 17.02 43.44 20.33
CA GLY A 455 18.10 42.56 19.92
C GLY A 455 17.82 41.15 20.40
N ASN A 456 18.58 40.19 19.87
CA ASN A 456 18.44 38.77 20.21
C ASN A 456 18.59 38.54 21.72
N ASP A 457 17.57 38.02 22.37
CA ASP A 457 17.51 37.78 23.80
C ASP A 457 17.26 36.30 24.12
N LEU A 458 17.76 35.86 25.28
CA LEU A 458 17.36 34.59 25.90
C LEU A 458 16.32 34.90 26.98
N ILE A 459 15.10 34.39 26.82
CA ILE A 459 14.02 34.51 27.79
C ILE A 459 13.69 33.11 28.31
N ASP A 460 13.78 32.92 29.62
CA ASP A 460 13.53 31.64 30.31
C ASP A 460 12.51 31.84 31.44
N GLY A 461 11.29 31.34 31.26
CA GLY A 461 10.17 31.45 32.21
C GLY A 461 10.37 30.63 33.49
N LYS A 462 10.99 29.46 33.35
CA LYS A 462 11.17 28.42 34.37
C LYS A 462 9.89 27.72 34.79
N SER A 463 9.17 28.21 35.80
CA SER A 463 7.94 27.55 36.26
C SER A 463 6.88 28.59 36.56
N GLY A 464 5.63 28.25 36.31
CA GLY A 464 4.53 29.20 36.38
C GLY A 464 3.85 29.29 35.02
N ASN A 465 2.83 30.14 34.91
CA ASN A 465 2.19 30.40 33.62
C ASN A 465 2.74 31.72 33.12
N ASP A 466 3.78 31.66 32.31
CA ASP A 466 4.56 32.81 31.91
C ASP A 466 4.09 33.37 30.57
N THR A 467 4.25 34.67 30.36
CA THR A 467 4.03 35.32 29.06
C THR A 467 5.37 35.86 28.58
N LEU A 468 5.82 35.40 27.42
CA LEU A 468 7.14 35.68 26.88
C LEU A 468 7.02 36.49 25.59
N TRP A 469 7.57 37.70 25.61
CA TRP A 469 7.64 38.60 24.46
C TRP A 469 9.09 38.75 23.99
N GLY A 470 9.45 38.14 22.86
CA GLY A 470 10.76 38.34 22.23
C GLY A 470 10.99 39.79 21.80
N MET A 471 9.94 40.40 21.23
CA MET A 471 9.96 41.70 20.56
C MET A 471 10.74 41.63 19.24
N ASN A 472 11.73 42.49 19.00
CA ASN A 472 12.51 42.43 17.76
C ASN A 472 13.85 41.75 18.01
N GLY A 473 14.39 41.10 16.99
CA GLY A 473 15.56 40.24 17.11
C GLY A 473 15.18 38.79 16.82
N SER A 474 16.19 37.94 16.68
CA SER A 474 16.01 36.51 16.72
C SER A 474 16.21 36.06 18.16
N ASP A 475 15.11 35.86 18.86
CA ASP A 475 15.11 35.55 20.29
C ASP A 475 15.12 34.07 20.54
N VAL A 476 15.34 33.72 21.81
CA VAL A 476 15.10 32.37 22.27
C VAL A 476 14.28 32.28 23.53
N LEU A 477 13.19 31.55 23.40
CA LEU A 477 12.10 31.51 24.35
C LEU A 477 12.00 30.09 24.92
N ILE A 478 12.13 29.98 26.24
CA ILE A 478 11.94 28.75 27.01
C ILE A 478 10.77 29.02 27.95
N GLY A 479 9.64 28.34 27.76
CA GLY A 479 8.48 28.47 28.64
C GLY A 479 8.77 27.82 29.99
N GLY A 480 9.28 26.59 29.95
CA GLY A 480 9.54 25.78 31.11
C GLY A 480 8.30 24.97 31.50
N SER A 481 7.82 25.12 32.73
CA SER A 481 6.73 24.30 33.27
C SER A 481 5.53 25.14 33.69
N GLY A 482 4.36 24.80 33.16
CA GLY A 482 3.11 25.50 33.38
C GLY A 482 2.45 25.79 32.05
N LYS A 483 1.49 26.73 32.03
CA LYS A 483 0.78 27.12 30.81
C LYS A 483 1.37 28.42 30.29
N ASP A 484 2.31 28.31 29.38
CA ASP A 484 3.09 29.45 28.92
C ASP A 484 2.52 30.05 27.64
N THR A 485 2.76 31.34 27.44
CA THR A 485 2.27 32.10 26.29
C THR A 485 3.45 32.74 25.56
N PHE A 486 3.68 32.32 24.32
CA PHE A 486 4.72 32.88 23.45
C PHE A 486 4.11 33.95 22.54
N VAL A 487 4.51 35.20 22.71
CA VAL A 487 3.83 36.34 22.08
C VAL A 487 4.61 36.91 20.90
N PHE A 488 3.98 36.88 19.74
CA PHE A 488 4.41 37.51 18.49
C PHE A 488 3.47 38.68 18.18
N ALA A 489 3.65 39.79 18.88
CA ALA A 489 2.86 41.00 18.67
C ALA A 489 3.71 42.25 18.88
N SER A 490 3.22 43.39 18.38
CA SER A 490 3.84 44.69 18.63
C SER A 490 3.41 45.20 20.02
N ALA A 491 4.34 45.79 20.78
CA ALA A 491 4.03 46.46 22.05
C ALA A 491 4.55 47.89 22.08
N GLY A 492 3.65 48.85 22.34
CA GLY A 492 3.99 50.27 22.38
C GLY A 492 4.57 50.78 21.05
N SER A 493 5.72 51.47 21.11
CA SER A 493 6.42 51.98 19.92
C SER A 493 7.32 50.95 19.22
N ASN A 494 7.44 49.74 19.78
CA ASN A 494 8.28 48.68 19.22
C ASN A 494 7.42 47.77 18.34
N ALA A 495 7.34 48.10 17.05
CA ALA A 495 6.66 47.25 16.08
C ALA A 495 7.50 45.98 15.83
N LEU A 496 6.90 44.81 16.07
CA LEU A 496 7.42 43.52 15.62
C LEU A 496 7.47 43.54 14.09
N LYS A 497 8.63 43.24 13.50
CA LYS A 497 8.80 43.21 12.04
C LYS A 497 9.11 41.79 11.59
N LEU A 498 8.19 41.19 10.86
CA LEU A 498 8.43 39.90 10.21
C LEU A 498 9.59 40.02 9.21
N GLY A 499 10.47 39.02 9.18
CA GLY A 499 11.59 38.96 8.24
C GLY A 499 12.72 38.06 8.73
N SER A 500 13.71 37.83 7.87
CA SER A 500 14.83 36.89 8.12
C SER A 500 15.70 37.22 9.33
N ASN A 501 15.62 38.45 9.86
CA ASN A 501 16.38 38.90 11.03
C ASN A 501 15.55 38.87 12.33
N ASN A 502 14.33 38.36 12.27
CA ASN A 502 13.37 38.32 13.36
C ASN A 502 12.68 36.96 13.44
N VAL A 503 13.52 35.92 13.52
CA VAL A 503 13.09 34.53 13.59
C VAL A 503 13.43 34.01 14.97
N ASP A 504 12.42 33.81 15.79
CA ASP A 504 12.60 33.35 17.16
C ASP A 504 12.71 31.83 17.22
N VAL A 505 13.30 31.33 18.29
CA VAL A 505 13.35 29.90 18.58
C VAL A 505 12.56 29.63 19.87
N VAL A 506 11.54 28.78 19.79
CA VAL A 506 10.77 28.29 20.93
C VAL A 506 11.29 26.90 21.26
N VAL A 507 11.86 26.72 22.45
CA VAL A 507 12.65 25.53 22.76
C VAL A 507 11.78 24.33 23.12
N ASP A 508 10.78 24.53 23.98
CA ASP A 508 10.14 23.47 24.74
C ASP A 508 8.60 23.47 24.68
N PHE A 509 8.03 24.04 23.61
CA PHE A 509 6.58 24.17 23.44
C PHE A 509 5.81 22.86 23.72
N ASN A 510 4.82 22.92 24.61
CA ASN A 510 3.94 21.82 24.97
C ASN A 510 2.49 22.13 24.55
N PRO A 511 1.95 21.48 23.50
CA PRO A 511 0.59 21.74 22.99
C PRO A 511 -0.55 21.48 23.99
N ALA A 512 -0.30 20.77 25.09
CA ALA A 512 -1.32 20.53 26.11
C ALA A 512 -1.51 21.74 27.05
N ASP A 513 -0.49 22.59 27.18
CA ASP A 513 -0.41 23.62 28.20
C ASP A 513 -0.15 25.02 27.62
N ASP A 514 0.65 25.11 26.57
CA ASP A 514 1.17 26.37 26.04
C ASP A 514 0.30 26.96 24.92
N THR A 515 0.50 28.24 24.63
CA THR A 515 -0.21 28.96 23.57
C THR A 515 0.72 29.91 22.83
N ILE A 516 0.57 30.01 21.52
CA ILE A 516 1.21 31.01 20.67
C ILE A 516 0.22 32.15 20.44
N GLN A 517 0.59 33.37 20.85
CA GLN A 517 -0.21 34.56 20.60
C GLN A 517 0.31 35.36 19.41
N LEU A 518 -0.58 35.70 18.48
CA LEU A 518 -0.26 36.43 17.26
C LEU A 518 -1.01 37.76 17.23
N GLY A 519 -0.30 38.89 17.13
CA GLY A 519 -0.94 40.20 17.06
C GLY A 519 -1.51 40.50 15.67
N ASP A 520 -2.80 40.84 15.57
CA ASP A 520 -3.47 41.10 14.29
C ASP A 520 -2.87 42.30 13.51
N ALA A 521 -2.25 43.25 14.21
CA ALA A 521 -1.51 44.36 13.61
C ALA A 521 -0.27 43.92 12.83
N VAL A 522 0.31 42.77 13.17
CA VAL A 522 1.48 42.17 12.50
C VAL A 522 1.01 41.13 11.48
N PHE A 523 0.11 40.25 11.92
CA PHE A 523 -0.49 39.19 11.11
C PHE A 523 -1.80 39.67 10.49
N THR A 524 -1.71 40.74 9.69
CA THR A 524 -2.81 41.61 9.17
C THR A 524 -3.98 40.93 8.45
N LYS A 525 -3.92 39.63 8.20
CA LYS A 525 -4.94 38.83 7.52
C LYS A 525 -5.58 37.79 8.43
N LEU A 526 -5.20 37.79 9.71
CA LEU A 526 -5.85 37.08 10.79
C LEU A 526 -6.84 38.00 11.51
N ALA A 527 -7.93 37.42 12.02
CA ALA A 527 -8.90 38.12 12.84
C ALA A 527 -8.69 37.73 14.30
N ALA A 528 -8.87 38.69 15.22
CA ALA A 528 -8.77 38.46 16.65
C ALA A 528 -9.68 37.31 17.14
N GLY A 529 -9.15 36.51 18.06
CA GLY A 529 -9.78 35.29 18.58
C GLY A 529 -9.01 34.01 18.21
N SER A 530 -9.66 32.85 18.36
CA SER A 530 -9.06 31.56 18.01
C SER A 530 -8.74 31.47 16.52
N LEU A 531 -7.58 30.90 16.19
CA LEU A 531 -7.23 30.62 14.80
C LEU A 531 -8.20 29.59 14.20
N SER A 532 -8.79 29.92 13.04
CA SER A 532 -9.60 28.95 12.29
C SER A 532 -8.72 27.76 11.87
N SER A 533 -9.26 26.54 11.92
CA SER A 533 -8.57 25.36 11.39
C SER A 533 -8.23 25.48 9.90
N SER A 534 -9.02 26.25 9.15
CA SER A 534 -8.74 26.54 7.73
C SER A 534 -7.62 27.55 7.51
N ALA A 535 -7.17 28.25 8.55
CA ALA A 535 -6.08 29.22 8.47
C ALA A 535 -4.73 28.63 8.89
N PHE A 536 -4.69 27.34 9.24
CA PHE A 536 -3.51 26.63 9.69
C PHE A 536 -3.25 25.42 8.81
N VAL A 537 -2.01 25.30 8.33
CA VAL A 537 -1.58 24.16 7.53
C VAL A 537 -0.25 23.62 8.01
N THR A 538 -0.10 22.30 7.97
CA THR A 538 1.20 21.66 8.18
C THR A 538 1.85 21.39 6.83
N GLY A 539 3.09 21.84 6.65
CA GLY A 539 3.78 21.75 5.37
C GLY A 539 4.87 22.79 5.19
N THR A 540 5.26 23.03 3.94
CA THR A 540 6.32 23.99 3.57
C THR A 540 5.78 25.26 2.92
N LYS A 541 4.49 25.30 2.60
CA LYS A 541 3.79 26.42 1.97
C LYS A 541 2.29 26.33 2.26
N ALA A 542 1.57 27.43 2.00
CA ALA A 542 0.12 27.44 2.01
C ALA A 542 -0.46 26.62 0.83
N LEU A 543 -1.65 26.05 1.01
CA LEU A 543 -2.32 25.16 0.07
C LEU A 543 -3.58 25.79 -0.54
N ASP A 544 -4.28 26.63 0.22
CA ASP A 544 -5.44 27.38 -0.27
C ASP A 544 -5.49 28.80 0.29
N SER A 545 -6.23 29.66 -0.38
CA SER A 545 -6.34 31.10 -0.06
C SER A 545 -6.79 31.45 1.37
N SER A 546 -7.18 30.47 2.20
CA SER A 546 -7.51 30.67 3.61
C SER A 546 -6.36 30.35 4.57
N ASP A 547 -5.36 29.59 4.16
CA ASP A 547 -4.17 29.27 4.95
C ASP A 547 -3.37 30.53 5.28
N ARG A 548 -2.93 30.69 6.53
CA ARG A 548 -2.17 31.86 6.99
C ARG A 548 -0.95 31.48 7.79
N ILE A 549 -1.06 30.44 8.61
CA ILE A 549 0.03 29.92 9.43
C ILE A 549 0.46 28.56 8.88
N ILE A 550 1.72 28.46 8.51
CA ILE A 550 2.33 27.25 7.96
C ILE A 550 3.31 26.71 8.99
N TYR A 551 3.12 25.45 9.38
CA TYR A 551 4.02 24.75 10.28
C TYR A 551 4.75 23.59 9.60
N ASN A 552 6.07 23.69 9.50
CA ASN A 552 6.92 22.63 8.95
C ASN A 552 7.41 21.71 10.07
N LYS A 553 6.70 20.60 10.30
CA LYS A 553 7.04 19.62 11.36
C LYS A 553 8.43 18.99 11.25
N GLN A 554 9.07 19.02 10.07
CA GLN A 554 10.41 18.45 9.90
C GLN A 554 11.49 19.40 10.45
N THR A 555 11.30 20.70 10.28
CA THR A 555 12.27 21.74 10.66
C THR A 555 11.91 22.46 11.96
N GLY A 556 10.62 22.48 12.31
CA GLY A 556 10.06 23.31 13.38
C GLY A 556 9.58 24.69 12.88
N ASP A 557 9.78 25.02 11.60
CA ASP A 557 9.55 26.38 11.11
C ASP A 557 8.07 26.78 11.15
N LEU A 558 7.79 27.96 11.70
CA LEU A 558 6.52 28.67 11.64
C LEU A 558 6.64 29.87 10.70
N SER A 559 5.77 29.91 9.71
CA SER A 559 5.73 30.95 8.69
C SER A 559 4.33 31.54 8.54
N TYR A 560 4.27 32.83 8.22
CA TYR A 560 3.04 33.55 7.93
C TYR A 560 2.94 33.85 6.44
N ASP A 561 1.85 33.39 5.82
CA ASP A 561 1.49 33.71 4.44
C ASP A 561 0.30 34.68 4.44
N ALA A 562 0.55 35.93 4.05
CA ALA A 562 -0.49 36.95 4.04
C ALA A 562 -1.48 36.79 2.89
N ASP A 563 -1.09 36.21 1.76
CA ASP A 563 -2.02 35.94 0.66
C ASP A 563 -2.70 34.58 0.80
N GLY A 564 -2.03 33.65 1.51
CA GLY A 564 -2.45 32.28 1.76
C GLY A 564 -2.44 31.37 0.56
N THR A 565 -2.22 31.88 -0.63
CA THR A 565 -2.19 31.09 -1.85
C THR A 565 -0.84 30.40 -2.08
N GLY A 566 0.18 30.71 -1.26
CA GLY A 566 1.55 30.27 -1.51
C GLY A 566 2.18 30.90 -2.75
N SER A 567 1.55 31.93 -3.31
CA SER A 567 2.02 32.64 -4.51
C SER A 567 3.13 33.64 -4.19
N THR A 568 3.09 34.23 -3.00
CA THR A 568 4.19 34.99 -2.40
C THR A 568 4.89 34.14 -1.34
N ALA A 569 6.18 34.41 -1.14
CA ALA A 569 6.96 33.68 -0.13
C ALA A 569 6.43 34.00 1.27
N ALA A 570 5.99 32.97 2.00
CA ALA A 570 5.63 33.09 3.40
C ALA A 570 6.83 33.58 4.22
N VAL A 571 6.56 34.43 5.21
CA VAL A 571 7.60 35.00 6.07
C VAL A 571 7.75 34.13 7.31
N LYS A 572 8.90 33.45 7.42
CA LYS A 572 9.28 32.72 8.63
C LYS A 572 9.41 33.70 9.81
N PHE A 573 8.81 33.36 10.95
CA PHE A 573 8.85 34.20 12.14
C PHE A 573 9.27 33.43 13.41
N ALA A 574 9.16 32.10 13.42
CA ALA A 574 9.62 31.30 14.54
C ALA A 574 10.07 29.89 14.13
N VAL A 575 10.74 29.20 15.05
CA VAL A 575 11.08 27.77 14.98
C VAL A 575 10.70 27.11 16.29
N ILE A 576 9.91 26.04 16.23
CA ILE A 576 9.63 25.14 17.34
C ILE A 576 10.73 24.08 17.40
N GLU A 577 11.73 24.27 18.25
CA GLU A 577 12.97 23.48 18.29
C GLU A 577 12.69 22.00 18.63
N ASN A 578 11.80 21.75 19.60
CA ASN A 578 11.37 20.40 19.97
C ASN A 578 10.42 19.74 18.96
N LYS A 579 10.00 20.47 17.91
CA LYS A 579 9.10 20.01 16.84
C LYS A 579 7.78 19.44 17.36
N ALA A 580 7.22 20.06 18.39
CA ALA A 580 5.92 19.69 18.95
C ALA A 580 4.82 19.63 17.87
N ALA A 581 3.82 18.77 18.07
CA ALA A 581 2.72 18.62 17.13
C ALA A 581 1.70 19.75 17.31
N LEU A 582 1.81 20.79 16.47
CA LEU A 582 0.91 21.95 16.50
C LEU A 582 -0.36 21.76 15.65
N THR A 583 -1.41 22.42 16.10
CA THR A 583 -2.73 22.56 15.48
C THR A 583 -3.19 24.02 15.57
N ALA A 584 -4.29 24.38 14.90
CA ALA A 584 -4.87 25.71 15.02
C ALA A 584 -5.28 26.10 16.45
N ALA A 585 -5.56 25.11 17.31
CA ALA A 585 -5.97 25.35 18.70
C ALA A 585 -4.83 25.92 19.57
N ASP A 586 -3.59 25.74 19.15
CA ASP A 586 -2.39 26.24 19.84
C ASP A 586 -2.16 27.74 19.60
N PHE A 587 -2.97 28.39 18.75
CA PHE A 587 -2.81 29.79 18.36
C PHE A 587 -4.01 30.65 18.79
N TYR A 588 -3.70 31.83 19.35
CA TYR A 588 -4.68 32.84 19.72
C TYR A 588 -4.30 34.21 19.17
N ILE A 589 -5.22 34.87 18.48
CA ILE A 589 -4.94 36.13 17.77
C ILE A 589 -5.44 37.27 18.65
N ILE A 590 -4.56 38.24 18.92
CA ILE A 590 -4.79 39.36 19.84
C ILE A 590 -4.81 40.72 19.16
#